data_AF-A0AAU0KF83-F1
#
_entry.id   AF-A0AAU0KF83-F1
#
_cell.length_a   1.000
_cell.length_b   1.000
_cell.length_c   1.000
_cell.angle_alpha   90.00
_cell.angle_beta   90.00
_cell.angle_gamma   90.00
#
_symmetry.space_group_name_H-M   'P 1'
#
loop_
_entity.id
_entity.type
_entity.pdbx_description
1 polymer ?
#
loop_
_entity_poly.entity_id
_entity_poly.type
_entity_poly.pdbx_seq_one_letter_code
_entity_poly.pdbx_strand_id
1 'polypeptide(L)'
;MNYDDNEATEKLREEVADGIIGVVVKGHMKSEVGFDDECEILLNRPLDDRILPKELRELLDAAPLDTREQIVATVRSIHDDLQRNVNLSADEKDEFIWQRIGLIETNPSSANIIYQILVGLSEGDQKVDPDLTERIKSLAASDIEQTKHIFYAGDRIVNKGEIVTPQLARILKLQGYPEGRFPMTSLVFAVIVACISVLWIRKTMTHVFISTTYHGDWTYSFFLLLLGWLFQIGVIYWGVNGVGVFPVIAMIYLTLPDIGALNCAVAVTLSASIITSGYDVTAFAINAISGCAGAILGISLFKRNYSRSAVWIHVFVLGIAMLGVASVLQWGLTNLMSVRQAAIMFTACLLLSFMVIVLLPLLEILFDIVSPLQLVELTQPSHPLLKRMQVEAPGTYHHSQMVGNLAEAAAEKIGLNPMLLRAGACFHDIGKLKRPQSFIENQISGINAHDEMSPALSALVILSHVKDGLELADEYRLPSQIKAFIAEHHGTTCLTYFYRKALQAGLKADESQFCYPGPRPQSKETGVLMIADSTEAAARAESANIKGILDLTRLADNVVQSKISTGQLDEVPFTLKDLSDIKAALVSTLRSMYHTRDIKPLKSLPEEQGKETDDAHGSSNIVAVQAKAAAAKES
;
A
#
# COMPACT_ATOMS: atom_id res chain seq x y z
N MET A 1 30.39 -5.04 -14.67
CA MET A 1 29.89 -3.88 -15.44
C MET A 1 31.09 -3.16 -16.01
N ASN A 2 31.07 -2.79 -17.29
CA ASN A 2 32.14 -2.02 -17.92
C ASN A 2 31.67 -0.57 -18.06
N TYR A 3 32.48 0.37 -17.59
CA TYR A 3 32.24 1.80 -17.68
C TYR A 3 33.43 2.46 -18.38
N ASP A 4 33.15 3.19 -19.47
CA ASP A 4 34.17 3.94 -20.20
C ASP A 4 34.32 5.32 -19.52
N ASP A 5 35.52 5.59 -18.99
CA ASP A 5 35.83 6.85 -18.32
C ASP A 5 36.41 7.86 -19.31
N ASN A 6 35.51 8.56 -19.99
CA ASN A 6 35.85 9.55 -21.01
C ASN A 6 36.66 10.73 -20.44
N GLU A 7 36.42 11.14 -19.20
CA GLU A 7 37.07 12.30 -18.59
C GLU A 7 38.51 11.98 -18.18
N ALA A 8 38.75 10.80 -17.58
CA ALA A 8 40.11 10.33 -17.32
C ALA A 8 40.89 10.10 -18.63
N THR A 9 40.22 9.59 -19.66
CA THR A 9 40.82 9.40 -20.99
C THR A 9 41.21 10.75 -21.61
N GLU A 10 40.34 11.76 -21.56
CA GLU A 10 40.63 13.10 -22.07
C GLU A 10 41.81 13.76 -21.33
N LYS A 11 41.85 13.64 -20.01
CA LYS A 11 42.96 14.20 -19.22
C LYS A 11 44.31 13.57 -19.57
N LEU A 12 44.35 12.25 -19.76
CA LEU A 12 45.56 11.55 -20.21
C LEU A 12 45.99 11.99 -21.62
N ARG A 13 45.01 12.26 -22.51
CA ARG A 13 45.27 12.79 -23.85
C ARG A 13 45.88 14.18 -23.82
N GLU A 14 45.38 15.05 -22.95
CA GLU A 14 45.94 16.38 -22.74
C GLU A 14 47.36 16.31 -22.16
N GLU A 15 47.61 15.49 -21.14
CA GLU A 15 48.94 15.34 -20.54
C GLU A 15 49.99 14.85 -21.55
N VAL A 16 49.63 13.92 -22.44
CA VAL A 16 50.53 13.43 -23.49
C VAL A 16 50.75 14.48 -24.58
N ALA A 17 49.70 15.20 -24.98
CA ALA A 17 49.81 16.28 -25.96
C ALA A 17 50.66 17.45 -25.45
N ASP A 18 50.55 17.79 -24.18
CA ASP A 18 51.35 18.84 -23.52
C ASP A 18 52.81 18.43 -23.32
N GLY A 19 53.11 17.13 -23.28
CA GLY A 19 54.47 16.61 -23.26
C GLY A 19 55.27 16.86 -24.55
N ILE A 20 54.61 17.23 -25.65
CA ILE A 20 55.25 17.49 -26.95
C ILE A 20 55.50 18.99 -27.11
N ILE A 21 56.76 19.40 -26.93
CA ILE A 21 57.19 20.81 -26.96
C ILE A 21 57.30 21.35 -28.40
N GLY A 22 57.73 20.52 -29.36
CA GLY A 22 57.89 20.91 -30.76
C GLY A 22 58.57 19.83 -31.60
N VAL A 23 58.24 19.77 -32.90
CA VAL A 23 58.89 18.87 -33.86
C VAL A 23 59.86 19.70 -34.71
N VAL A 24 61.16 19.38 -34.59
CA VAL A 24 62.23 20.05 -35.35
C VAL A 24 62.37 19.36 -36.71
N VAL A 25 62.38 20.16 -37.77
CA VAL A 25 62.58 19.68 -39.15
C VAL A 25 63.84 20.32 -39.71
N LYS A 26 64.67 19.52 -40.37
CA LYS A 26 65.86 19.99 -41.07
C LYS A 26 65.46 20.49 -42.46
N GLY A 27 65.85 21.71 -42.81
CA GLY A 27 65.58 22.28 -44.12
C GLY A 27 66.30 21.49 -45.22
N HIS A 28 65.60 21.18 -46.31
CA HIS A 28 66.23 20.81 -47.58
C HIS A 28 66.09 21.96 -48.58
N MET A 29 66.08 23.21 -48.09
CA MET A 29 66.06 24.39 -48.95
C MET A 29 67.46 24.97 -49.03
N LYS A 30 68.14 24.70 -50.15
CA LYS A 30 69.28 25.50 -50.62
C LYS A 30 68.91 26.98 -50.44
N SER A 31 69.64 27.72 -49.62
CA SER A 31 69.55 29.17 -49.60
C SER A 31 69.74 29.69 -51.03
N GLU A 32 68.90 30.63 -51.46
CA GLU A 32 68.97 31.26 -52.79
C GLU A 32 70.25 32.10 -52.99
N VAL A 33 71.04 32.29 -51.94
CA VAL A 33 72.37 32.90 -51.98
C VAL A 33 73.39 31.77 -51.91
N GLY A 34 74.19 31.64 -52.98
CA GLY A 34 75.26 30.65 -53.02
C GLY A 34 76.36 31.00 -52.03
N PHE A 35 76.99 29.99 -51.43
CA PHE A 35 78.12 30.16 -50.51
C PHE A 35 79.27 31.02 -51.11
N ASP A 36 79.42 30.99 -52.44
CA ASP A 36 80.35 31.86 -53.16
C ASP A 36 80.00 33.35 -53.05
N ASP A 37 78.70 33.70 -53.10
CA ASP A 37 78.22 35.07 -52.92
C ASP A 37 78.40 35.54 -51.47
N GLU A 38 78.18 34.66 -50.48
CA GLU A 38 78.42 34.97 -49.05
C GLU A 38 79.91 35.22 -48.76
N CYS A 39 80.81 34.44 -49.37
CA CYS A 39 82.25 34.65 -49.28
C CYS A 39 82.73 35.92 -49.99
N GLU A 40 82.08 36.32 -51.09
CA GLU A 40 82.40 37.57 -51.81
C GLU A 40 81.88 38.81 -51.06
N ILE A 41 80.72 38.68 -50.39
CA ILE A 41 80.17 39.69 -49.46
C ILE A 41 81.10 39.91 -48.25
N LEU A 42 81.77 38.86 -47.76
CA LEU A 42 82.79 38.94 -46.70
C LEU A 42 84.03 39.76 -47.07
N LEU A 43 84.31 39.98 -48.36
CA LEU A 43 85.49 40.70 -48.84
C LEU A 43 85.22 42.15 -49.25
N ASN A 44 84.04 42.47 -49.82
CA ASN A 44 83.86 43.70 -50.61
C ASN A 44 82.76 44.68 -50.16
N ARG A 45 82.05 44.46 -49.04
CA ARG A 45 81.06 45.42 -48.50
C ARG A 45 81.10 45.50 -46.97
N PRO A 46 80.59 46.60 -46.35
CA PRO A 46 80.20 46.53 -44.96
C PRO A 46 79.11 45.45 -44.84
N LEU A 47 79.47 44.35 -44.19
CA LEU A 47 78.68 43.13 -43.98
C LEU A 47 77.23 43.39 -43.49
N ASP A 48 76.31 42.51 -43.87
CA ASP A 48 74.94 42.47 -43.33
C ASP A 48 74.94 41.67 -42.02
N ASP A 49 74.21 42.12 -41.00
CA ASP A 49 74.19 41.52 -39.63
C ASP A 49 73.50 40.14 -39.58
N ARG A 50 73.06 39.63 -40.74
CA ARG A 50 72.32 38.38 -40.88
C ARG A 50 73.20 37.14 -41.00
N ILE A 51 74.49 37.29 -41.33
CA ILE A 51 75.38 36.18 -41.71
C ILE A 51 76.45 35.92 -40.65
N LEU A 52 76.91 36.95 -39.92
CA LEU A 52 77.95 36.84 -38.90
C LEU A 52 77.59 37.62 -37.63
N PRO A 53 77.85 37.10 -36.42
CA PRO A 53 77.71 37.88 -35.19
C PRO A 53 78.55 39.17 -35.23
N LYS A 54 78.03 40.25 -34.65
CA LYS A 54 78.61 41.60 -34.72
C LYS A 54 80.05 41.66 -34.18
N GLU A 55 80.33 40.85 -33.17
CA GLU A 55 81.64 40.76 -32.50
C GLU A 55 82.71 40.14 -33.40
N LEU A 56 82.33 39.13 -34.20
CA LEU A 56 83.23 38.49 -35.18
C LEU A 56 83.53 39.41 -36.36
N ARG A 57 82.55 40.23 -36.74
CA ARG A 57 82.73 41.27 -37.77
C ARG A 57 83.74 42.33 -37.35
N GLU A 58 83.63 42.86 -36.13
CA GLU A 58 84.58 43.87 -35.62
C GLU A 58 86.02 43.33 -35.58
N LEU A 59 86.20 42.05 -35.27
CA LEU A 59 87.50 41.37 -35.30
C LEU A 59 88.06 41.19 -36.72
N LEU A 60 87.20 40.90 -37.70
CA LEU A 60 87.61 40.80 -39.12
C LEU A 60 87.91 42.17 -39.74
N ASP A 61 87.21 43.22 -39.28
CA ASP A 61 87.42 44.65 -39.61
C ASP A 61 88.71 45.25 -39.06
N ALA A 62 89.20 44.75 -37.93
CA ALA A 62 90.47 45.19 -37.36
C ALA A 62 91.73 44.54 -38.01
N ALA A 63 91.57 43.48 -38.82
CA ALA A 63 92.68 42.74 -39.40
C ALA A 63 93.25 43.39 -40.68
N PRO A 64 94.57 43.25 -40.97
CA PRO A 64 95.15 43.67 -42.25
C PRO A 64 94.47 42.99 -43.44
N LEU A 65 94.35 43.69 -44.58
CA LEU A 65 93.70 43.20 -45.81
C LEU A 65 94.21 41.81 -46.24
N ASP A 66 95.53 41.60 -46.23
CA ASP A 66 96.15 40.32 -46.58
C ASP A 66 95.69 39.16 -45.65
N THR A 67 95.47 39.45 -44.37
CA THR A 67 95.00 38.47 -43.38
C THR A 67 93.52 38.15 -43.56
N ARG A 68 92.71 39.14 -43.94
CA ARG A 68 91.28 38.93 -44.23
C ARG A 68 91.11 38.04 -45.46
N GLU A 69 91.85 38.31 -46.53
CA GLU A 69 91.80 37.48 -47.74
C GLU A 69 92.19 36.03 -47.46
N GLN A 70 93.22 35.80 -46.64
CA GLN A 70 93.61 34.46 -46.20
C GLN A 70 92.54 33.77 -45.35
N ILE A 71 91.90 34.47 -44.41
CA ILE A 71 90.82 33.91 -43.58
C ILE A 71 89.64 33.50 -44.44
N VAL A 72 89.18 34.37 -45.36
CA VAL A 72 88.03 34.07 -46.22
C VAL A 72 88.35 32.94 -47.21
N ALA A 73 89.54 32.93 -47.81
CA ALA A 73 89.97 31.84 -48.69
C ALA A 73 90.03 30.49 -47.94
N THR A 74 90.45 30.52 -46.68
CA THR A 74 90.52 29.32 -45.83
C THR A 74 89.12 28.83 -45.43
N VAL A 75 88.24 29.73 -44.98
CA VAL A 75 86.83 29.41 -44.70
C VAL A 75 86.17 28.78 -45.93
N ARG A 76 86.41 29.34 -47.13
CA ARG A 76 85.88 28.80 -48.38
C ARG A 76 86.34 27.37 -48.65
N SER A 77 87.65 27.13 -48.55
CA SER A 77 88.23 25.79 -48.78
C SER A 77 87.70 24.75 -47.79
N ILE A 78 87.56 25.11 -46.51
CA ILE A 78 87.10 24.18 -45.48
C ILE A 78 85.61 23.90 -45.62
N HIS A 79 84.81 24.92 -45.96
CA HIS A 79 83.38 24.74 -46.20
C HIS A 79 83.10 23.84 -47.41
N ASP A 80 83.84 23.98 -48.51
CA ASP A 80 83.72 23.09 -49.67
C ASP A 80 84.04 21.63 -49.31
N ASP A 81 85.07 21.43 -48.48
CA ASP A 81 85.44 20.10 -47.97
C ASP A 81 84.35 19.55 -47.01
N LEU A 82 83.68 20.40 -46.25
CA LEU A 82 82.56 20.04 -45.37
C LEU A 82 81.31 19.65 -46.18
N GLN A 83 80.99 20.41 -47.23
CA GLN A 83 79.86 20.14 -48.13
C GLN A 83 80.04 18.84 -48.92
N ARG A 84 81.27 18.43 -49.22
CA ARG A 84 81.56 17.12 -49.83
C ARG A 84 81.35 15.96 -48.85
N ASN A 85 81.35 16.21 -47.55
CA ASN A 85 81.19 15.22 -46.48
C ASN A 85 79.86 15.39 -45.73
N VAL A 86 78.76 15.20 -46.46
CA VAL A 86 77.37 15.51 -46.02
C VAL A 86 76.87 14.71 -44.79
N ASN A 87 77.57 13.63 -44.40
CA ASN A 87 77.10 12.67 -43.40
C ASN A 87 77.76 12.76 -42.01
N LEU A 88 78.50 13.82 -41.71
CA LEU A 88 79.13 14.01 -40.39
C LEU A 88 78.08 14.39 -39.32
N SER A 89 78.13 13.75 -38.16
CA SER A 89 77.43 14.18 -36.95
C SER A 89 78.00 15.51 -36.42
N ALA A 90 77.31 16.17 -35.46
CA ALA A 90 77.73 17.47 -34.95
C ALA A 90 79.17 17.44 -34.37
N ASP A 91 79.47 16.44 -33.54
CA ASP A 91 80.79 16.28 -32.93
C ASP A 91 81.88 15.97 -33.99
N GLU A 92 81.55 15.18 -35.00
CA GLU A 92 82.48 14.85 -36.10
C GLU A 92 82.75 16.05 -37.02
N LYS A 93 81.78 16.97 -37.16
CA LYS A 93 81.97 18.22 -37.90
C LYS A 93 82.95 19.15 -37.18
N ASP A 94 82.81 19.28 -35.87
CA ASP A 94 83.71 20.11 -35.07
C ASP A 94 85.15 19.60 -35.14
N GLU A 95 85.35 18.28 -34.99
CA GLU A 95 86.66 17.64 -35.10
C GLU A 95 87.25 17.83 -36.51
N PHE A 96 86.43 17.66 -37.55
CA PHE A 96 86.84 17.85 -38.94
C PHE A 96 87.29 19.28 -39.23
N ILE A 97 86.54 20.28 -38.76
CA ILE A 97 86.89 21.70 -38.94
C ILE A 97 88.23 22.00 -38.26
N TRP A 98 88.42 21.58 -37.00
CA TRP A 98 89.66 21.82 -36.28
C TRP A 98 90.87 21.10 -36.90
N GLN A 99 90.68 19.87 -37.38
CA GLN A 99 91.73 19.15 -38.09
C GLN A 99 92.18 19.90 -39.36
N ARG A 100 91.23 20.48 -40.10
CA ARG A 100 91.52 21.20 -41.33
C ARG A 100 92.17 22.56 -41.08
N ILE A 101 91.74 23.27 -40.05
CA ILE A 101 92.38 24.51 -39.58
C ILE A 101 93.83 24.22 -39.15
N GLY A 102 94.08 23.13 -38.42
CA GLY A 102 95.41 22.76 -37.95
C GLY A 102 96.42 22.40 -39.05
N LEU A 103 95.94 22.06 -40.27
CA LEU A 103 96.79 21.79 -41.43
C LEU A 103 97.28 23.06 -42.14
N ILE A 104 96.70 24.22 -41.83
CA ILE A 104 97.03 25.51 -42.43
C ILE A 104 97.78 26.29 -41.35
N GLU A 105 99.07 26.58 -41.55
CA GLU A 105 99.89 27.36 -40.61
C GLU A 105 99.33 28.78 -40.44
N THR A 106 98.36 28.93 -39.52
CA THR A 106 97.68 30.18 -39.21
C THR A 106 97.93 30.58 -37.76
N ASN A 107 97.89 31.88 -37.47
CA ASN A 107 97.92 32.38 -36.09
C ASN A 107 96.69 31.85 -35.33
N PRO A 108 96.83 31.41 -34.05
CA PRO A 108 95.70 30.98 -33.22
C PRO A 108 94.47 31.91 -33.23
N SER A 109 94.69 33.22 -33.37
CA SER A 109 93.58 34.19 -33.45
C SER A 109 92.77 34.03 -34.75
N SER A 110 93.44 33.82 -35.87
CA SER A 110 92.80 33.58 -37.18
C SER A 110 92.09 32.23 -37.22
N ALA A 111 92.69 31.20 -36.62
CA ALA A 111 92.10 29.86 -36.50
C ALA A 111 90.75 29.88 -35.77
N ASN A 112 90.64 30.62 -34.65
CA ASN A 112 89.38 30.74 -33.91
C ASN A 112 88.31 31.48 -34.71
N ILE A 113 88.69 32.56 -35.42
CA ILE A 113 87.76 33.30 -36.28
C ILE A 113 87.22 32.39 -37.40
N ILE A 114 88.09 31.60 -38.05
CA ILE A 114 87.69 30.64 -39.09
C ILE A 114 86.68 29.61 -38.54
N TYR A 115 86.94 29.04 -37.35
CA TYR A 115 86.04 28.07 -36.71
C TYR A 115 84.66 28.68 -36.43
N GLN A 116 84.62 29.87 -35.83
CA GLN A 116 83.37 30.54 -35.47
C GLN A 116 82.52 30.90 -36.70
N ILE A 117 83.16 31.30 -37.80
CA ILE A 117 82.47 31.55 -39.07
C ILE A 117 81.84 30.26 -39.62
N LEU A 118 82.58 29.14 -39.58
CA LEU A 118 82.11 27.85 -40.10
C LEU A 118 80.97 27.25 -39.27
N VAL A 119 81.00 27.39 -37.95
CA VAL A 119 79.93 26.93 -37.05
C VAL A 119 78.66 27.74 -37.26
N GLY A 120 78.76 29.08 -37.28
CA GLY A 120 77.60 29.96 -37.49
C GLY A 120 76.86 29.70 -38.82
N LEU A 121 77.60 29.35 -39.87
CA LEU A 121 77.02 28.98 -41.17
C LEU A 121 76.40 27.58 -41.18
N SER A 122 76.87 26.65 -40.34
CA SER A 122 76.32 25.28 -40.27
C SER A 122 75.04 25.17 -39.42
N GLU A 123 74.77 26.10 -38.51
CA GLU A 123 73.61 26.06 -37.61
C GLU A 123 72.34 26.68 -38.20
N GLY A 124 72.42 27.41 -39.32
CA GLY A 124 71.30 28.14 -39.94
C GLY A 124 70.16 27.30 -40.56
N ASP A 125 70.21 25.95 -40.52
CA ASP A 125 69.34 25.05 -41.31
C ASP A 125 68.30 24.22 -40.50
N GLN A 126 68.03 24.58 -39.23
CA GLN A 126 67.02 23.89 -38.40
C GLN A 126 65.87 24.82 -38.01
N LYS A 127 64.61 24.41 -38.25
CA LYS A 127 63.40 25.16 -37.85
C LYS A 127 62.35 24.21 -37.25
N VAL A 128 61.62 24.69 -36.23
CA VAL A 128 60.46 23.98 -35.68
C VAL A 128 59.27 24.14 -36.62
N ASP A 129 58.61 23.03 -36.98
CA ASP A 129 57.41 23.03 -37.82
C ASP A 129 56.15 22.99 -36.93
N PRO A 130 55.36 24.08 -36.88
CA PRO A 130 54.18 24.14 -36.03
C PRO A 130 53.05 23.21 -36.49
N ASP A 131 52.89 22.99 -37.81
CA ASP A 131 51.82 22.14 -38.35
C ASP A 131 52.11 20.66 -38.08
N LEU A 132 53.38 20.26 -38.20
CA LEU A 132 53.80 18.90 -37.87
C LEU A 132 53.72 18.65 -36.36
N THR A 133 54.01 19.65 -35.54
CA THR A 133 53.88 19.58 -34.07
C THR A 133 52.44 19.31 -33.66
N GLU A 134 51.47 20.06 -34.19
CA GLU A 134 50.04 19.84 -33.92
C GLU A 134 49.56 18.46 -34.39
N ARG A 135 50.01 18.02 -35.57
CA ARG A 135 49.68 16.66 -36.05
C ARG A 135 50.19 15.57 -35.12
N ILE A 136 51.44 15.67 -34.66
CA ILE A 136 52.02 14.68 -33.75
C ILE A 136 51.32 14.71 -32.39
N LYS A 137 50.94 15.88 -31.87
CA LYS A 137 50.10 16.00 -30.67
C LYS A 137 48.76 15.27 -30.83
N SER A 138 48.07 15.52 -31.94
CA SER A 138 46.77 14.88 -32.20
C SER A 138 46.87 13.36 -32.37
N LEU A 139 47.93 12.87 -33.04
CA LEU A 139 48.19 11.44 -33.22
C LEU A 139 48.50 10.78 -31.88
N ALA A 140 49.38 11.37 -31.07
CA ALA A 140 49.73 10.86 -29.75
C ALA A 140 48.52 10.82 -28.81
N ALA A 141 47.65 11.82 -28.84
CA ALA A 141 46.38 11.81 -28.10
C ALA A 141 45.41 10.71 -28.62
N SER A 142 45.35 10.49 -29.93
CA SER A 142 44.45 9.48 -30.51
C SER A 142 44.87 8.04 -30.22
N ASP A 143 46.16 7.80 -29.97
CA ASP A 143 46.73 6.48 -29.68
C ASP A 143 46.42 6.00 -28.25
N ILE A 144 45.93 6.90 -27.38
CA ILE A 144 45.51 6.55 -26.02
C ILE A 144 44.16 5.82 -26.07
N GLU A 145 44.22 4.52 -25.74
CA GLU A 145 43.05 3.67 -25.55
C GLU A 145 42.13 4.20 -24.44
N GLN A 146 40.81 4.00 -24.62
CA GLN A 146 39.82 4.40 -23.61
C GLN A 146 40.06 3.69 -22.27
N THR A 147 40.09 4.48 -21.20
CA THR A 147 40.22 3.96 -19.85
C THR A 147 38.91 3.27 -19.44
N LYS A 148 38.96 1.96 -19.18
CA LYS A 148 37.80 1.15 -18.80
C LYS A 148 37.88 0.74 -17.35
N HIS A 149 36.84 1.05 -16.58
CA HIS A 149 36.66 0.52 -15.24
C HIS A 149 35.78 -0.73 -15.30
N ILE A 150 36.31 -1.85 -14.80
CA ILE A 150 35.61 -3.14 -14.70
C ILE A 150 35.20 -3.34 -13.24
N PHE A 151 33.90 -3.45 -13.00
CA PHE A 151 33.34 -3.78 -11.69
C PHE A 151 32.81 -5.22 -11.67
N TYR A 152 33.22 -5.98 -10.65
CA TYR A 152 32.75 -7.32 -10.33
C TYR A 152 31.69 -7.31 -9.23
N ALA A 153 30.88 -8.36 -9.17
CA ALA A 153 29.88 -8.52 -8.12
C ALA A 153 30.58 -8.68 -6.75
N GLY A 154 30.28 -7.79 -5.81
CA GLY A 154 30.94 -7.73 -4.50
C GLY A 154 31.92 -6.57 -4.36
N ASP A 155 32.26 -5.88 -5.44
CA ASP A 155 33.10 -4.68 -5.38
C ASP A 155 32.38 -3.55 -4.64
N ARG A 156 33.14 -2.85 -3.78
CA ARG A 156 32.62 -1.73 -3.01
C ARG A 156 32.63 -0.46 -3.87
N ILE A 157 31.45 0.03 -4.21
CA ILE A 157 31.27 1.23 -5.06
C ILE A 157 31.50 2.52 -4.26
N VAL A 158 30.94 2.64 -3.05
CA VAL A 158 31.05 3.87 -2.21
C VAL A 158 30.97 3.52 -0.72
N ASN A 159 31.68 4.24 0.14
CA ASN A 159 31.48 4.17 1.60
C ASN A 159 30.51 5.20 2.13
N LYS A 160 29.92 4.87 3.29
CA LYS A 160 29.17 5.84 4.08
C LYS A 160 30.12 6.96 4.56
N GLY A 161 29.89 8.18 4.08
CA GLY A 161 30.68 9.37 4.40
C GLY A 161 31.57 9.88 3.25
N GLU A 162 31.69 9.14 2.15
CA GLU A 162 32.39 9.59 0.94
C GLU A 162 31.50 10.53 0.12
N ILE A 163 32.12 11.55 -0.48
CA ILE A 163 31.42 12.49 -1.37
C ILE A 163 31.16 11.79 -2.69
N VAL A 164 29.89 11.70 -3.07
CA VAL A 164 29.47 11.10 -4.35
C VAL A 164 29.75 12.10 -5.47
N THR A 165 30.75 11.81 -6.31
CA THR A 165 31.02 12.58 -7.53
C THR A 165 29.94 12.33 -8.59
N PRO A 166 29.74 13.23 -9.58
CA PRO A 166 28.76 13.03 -10.65
C PRO A 166 28.92 11.69 -11.41
N GLN A 167 30.16 11.21 -11.57
CA GLN A 167 30.50 9.93 -12.19
C GLN A 167 29.99 8.76 -11.31
N LEU A 168 30.29 8.81 -10.02
CA LEU A 168 29.85 7.80 -9.06
C LEU A 168 28.32 7.78 -8.93
N ALA A 169 27.68 8.95 -8.97
CA ALA A 169 26.21 9.07 -8.99
C ALA A 169 25.62 8.39 -10.24
N ARG A 170 26.25 8.51 -11.41
CA ARG A 170 25.81 7.86 -12.64
C ARG A 170 25.95 6.34 -12.54
N ILE A 171 27.06 5.83 -11.98
CA ILE A 171 27.27 4.40 -11.74
C ILE A 171 26.22 3.87 -10.75
N LEU A 172 26.00 4.56 -9.64
CA LEU A 172 24.96 4.22 -8.65
C LEU A 172 23.57 4.19 -9.29
N LYS A 173 23.23 5.17 -10.13
CA LYS A 173 21.96 5.22 -10.86
C LYS A 173 21.80 4.04 -11.83
N LEU A 174 22.86 3.67 -12.56
CA LEU A 174 22.86 2.50 -13.45
C LEU A 174 22.73 1.18 -12.67
N GLN A 175 23.18 1.14 -11.42
CA GLN A 175 22.99 0.03 -10.49
C GLN A 175 21.62 0.02 -9.81
N GLY A 176 20.73 0.96 -10.15
CA GLY A 176 19.37 1.03 -9.61
C GLY A 176 19.27 1.73 -8.24
N TYR A 177 20.33 2.40 -7.77
CA TYR A 177 20.22 3.23 -6.57
C TYR A 177 19.40 4.49 -6.88
N PRO A 178 18.32 4.77 -6.12
CA PRO A 178 17.45 5.90 -6.37
C PRO A 178 18.17 7.23 -6.12
N GLU A 179 17.92 8.23 -6.96
CA GLU A 179 18.29 9.62 -6.66
C GLU A 179 17.56 10.04 -5.38
N GLY A 180 18.25 10.71 -4.43
CA GLY A 180 17.66 11.20 -3.18
C GLY A 180 16.59 12.29 -3.34
N ARG A 181 16.07 12.51 -4.55
CA ARG A 181 14.96 13.41 -4.82
C ARG A 181 13.65 12.69 -4.52
N PHE A 182 12.77 13.35 -3.79
CA PHE A 182 11.44 12.83 -3.51
C PHE A 182 10.69 12.55 -4.84
N PRO A 183 10.12 11.35 -5.07
CA PRO A 183 9.57 10.94 -6.36
C PRO A 183 8.19 11.57 -6.60
N MET A 184 8.17 12.88 -6.87
CA MET A 184 6.94 13.66 -7.08
C MET A 184 6.07 13.10 -8.22
N THR A 185 6.67 12.59 -9.29
CA THR A 185 5.95 11.97 -10.42
C THR A 185 5.22 10.70 -10.01
N SER A 186 5.88 9.80 -9.26
CA SER A 186 5.27 8.58 -8.72
C SER A 186 4.17 8.91 -7.71
N LEU A 187 4.35 9.94 -6.88
CA LEU A 187 3.32 10.42 -5.96
C LEU A 187 2.09 10.93 -6.72
N VAL A 188 2.28 11.82 -7.70
CA VAL A 188 1.18 12.36 -8.52
C VAL A 188 0.43 11.24 -9.24
N PHE A 189 1.16 10.28 -9.83
CA PHE A 189 0.54 9.13 -10.48
C PHE A 189 -0.24 8.24 -9.50
N ALA A 190 0.33 7.94 -8.33
CA ALA A 190 -0.35 7.17 -7.29
C ALA A 190 -1.62 7.87 -6.76
N VAL A 191 -1.58 9.20 -6.60
CA VAL A 191 -2.76 10.00 -6.22
C VAL A 191 -3.82 9.96 -7.32
N ILE A 192 -3.45 10.08 -8.59
CA ILE A 192 -4.40 9.95 -9.71
C ILE A 192 -5.05 8.57 -9.72
N VAL A 193 -4.24 7.51 -9.59
CA VAL A 193 -4.74 6.12 -9.52
C VAL A 193 -5.67 5.95 -8.32
N ALA A 194 -5.31 6.47 -7.14
CA ALA A 194 -6.16 6.43 -5.95
C ALA A 194 -7.49 7.16 -6.22
N CYS A 195 -7.47 8.40 -6.72
CA CYS A 195 -8.69 9.14 -7.04
C CYS A 195 -9.59 8.40 -8.03
N ILE A 196 -9.04 7.88 -9.14
CA ILE A 196 -9.79 7.08 -10.13
C ILE A 196 -10.38 5.82 -9.49
N SER A 197 -9.60 5.14 -8.65
CA SER A 197 -10.03 3.90 -7.99
C SER A 197 -11.21 4.16 -7.05
N VAL A 198 -11.15 5.21 -6.25
CA VAL A 198 -12.25 5.60 -5.36
C VAL A 198 -13.46 5.98 -6.22
N LEU A 199 -13.27 6.69 -7.36
CA LEU A 199 -14.34 7.04 -8.32
C LEU A 199 -15.06 5.82 -8.88
N TRP A 200 -14.28 4.81 -9.22
CA TRP A 200 -14.77 3.55 -9.71
C TRP A 200 -15.48 2.71 -8.63
N ILE A 201 -14.96 2.69 -7.40
CA ILE A 201 -15.60 2.03 -6.25
C ILE A 201 -16.98 2.64 -6.02
N ARG A 202 -17.12 3.97 -5.96
CA ARG A 202 -18.46 4.57 -5.80
C ARG A 202 -19.39 4.12 -6.91
N LYS A 203 -18.98 4.28 -8.18
CA LYS A 203 -19.83 3.94 -9.31
C LYS A 203 -20.32 2.50 -9.21
N THR A 204 -19.43 1.58 -8.85
CA THR A 204 -19.74 0.16 -8.69
C THR A 204 -20.71 -0.07 -7.53
N MET A 205 -20.47 0.54 -6.37
CA MET A 205 -21.35 0.42 -5.19
C MET A 205 -22.75 0.99 -5.46
N THR A 206 -22.86 2.15 -6.12
CA THR A 206 -24.16 2.74 -6.48
C THR A 206 -24.95 1.92 -7.52
N HIS A 207 -24.27 1.16 -8.39
CA HIS A 207 -24.94 0.35 -9.41
C HIS A 207 -25.30 -1.06 -8.92
N VAL A 208 -24.55 -1.62 -7.97
CA VAL A 208 -24.74 -2.99 -7.46
C VAL A 208 -25.66 -3.01 -6.24
N PHE A 209 -25.58 -2.01 -5.37
CA PHE A 209 -26.41 -1.90 -4.17
C PHE A 209 -27.39 -0.74 -4.33
N ILE A 210 -28.62 -1.06 -4.74
CA ILE A 210 -29.79 -0.17 -4.64
C ILE A 210 -30.19 0.06 -3.16
N SER A 211 -29.57 -0.68 -2.22
CA SER A 211 -29.83 -0.55 -0.78
C SER A 211 -29.07 0.63 -0.17
N THR A 212 -29.87 1.53 0.38
CA THR A 212 -29.64 2.70 1.26
C THR A 212 -28.66 2.54 2.44
N THR A 213 -28.02 1.38 2.59
CA THR A 213 -27.21 1.03 3.78
C THR A 213 -25.74 1.41 3.66
N TYR A 214 -25.22 1.68 2.46
CA TYR A 214 -23.83 2.10 2.26
C TYR A 214 -23.72 3.62 2.06
N HIS A 215 -23.72 4.36 3.18
CA HIS A 215 -23.17 5.73 3.24
C HIS A 215 -21.65 5.71 3.24
N GLY A 216 -21.01 4.77 2.52
CA GLY A 216 -19.56 4.66 2.49
C GLY A 216 -18.99 5.91 1.89
N ASP A 217 -18.67 6.84 2.77
CA ASP A 217 -18.14 8.12 2.44
C ASP A 217 -16.84 7.85 1.70
N TRP A 218 -16.69 8.54 0.58
CA TRP A 218 -15.46 8.53 -0.19
C TRP A 218 -14.25 8.82 0.68
N THR A 219 -14.47 9.61 1.73
CA THR A 219 -13.51 9.90 2.79
C THR A 219 -13.03 8.62 3.47
N TYR A 220 -13.89 7.62 3.74
CA TYR A 220 -13.49 6.36 4.37
C TYR A 220 -12.62 5.51 3.47
N SER A 221 -13.03 5.30 2.21
CA SER A 221 -12.22 4.54 1.24
C SER A 221 -10.89 5.24 0.96
N PHE A 222 -10.89 6.58 0.88
CA PHE A 222 -9.68 7.38 0.74
C PHE A 222 -8.80 7.31 1.99
N PHE A 223 -9.39 7.31 3.19
CA PHE A 223 -8.67 7.14 4.45
C PHE A 223 -7.98 5.77 4.53
N LEU A 224 -8.67 4.68 4.15
CA LEU A 224 -8.06 3.34 4.09
C LEU A 224 -6.91 3.29 3.08
N LEU A 225 -7.01 3.99 1.95
CA LEU A 225 -5.92 4.13 0.99
C LEU A 225 -4.69 4.79 1.62
N LEU A 226 -4.86 5.94 2.27
CA LEU A 226 -3.78 6.63 2.97
C LEU A 226 -3.20 5.80 4.11
N LEU A 227 -4.05 5.09 4.86
CA LEU A 227 -3.63 4.19 5.91
C LEU A 227 -2.79 3.04 5.36
N GLY A 228 -3.16 2.50 4.20
CA GLY A 228 -2.38 1.47 3.50
C GLY A 228 -1.01 1.97 3.08
N TRP A 229 -0.92 3.21 2.60
CA TRP A 229 0.37 3.83 2.28
C TRP A 229 1.22 4.04 3.54
N LEU A 230 0.61 4.49 4.64
CA LEU A 230 1.30 4.70 5.91
C LEU A 230 1.90 3.38 6.45
N PHE A 231 1.11 2.30 6.46
CA PHE A 231 1.60 0.99 6.89
C PHE A 231 2.70 0.47 5.97
N GLN A 232 2.51 0.57 4.65
CA GLN A 232 3.53 0.14 3.69
C GLN A 232 4.84 0.91 3.90
N ILE A 233 4.80 2.24 4.04
CA ILE A 233 5.98 3.06 4.31
C ILE A 233 6.63 2.69 5.64
N GLY A 234 5.84 2.50 6.70
CA GLY A 234 6.35 2.11 8.03
C GLY A 234 7.09 0.78 8.02
N VAL A 235 6.58 -0.21 7.28
CA VAL A 235 7.16 -1.54 7.13
C VAL A 235 8.49 -1.49 6.35
N ILE A 236 8.60 -0.57 5.38
CA ILE A 236 9.85 -0.35 4.62
C ILE A 236 10.95 0.21 5.52
N TYR A 237 10.64 1.11 6.44
CA TYR A 237 11.61 1.59 7.43
C TYR A 237 12.15 0.47 8.33
N TRP A 238 11.42 -0.64 8.47
CA TRP A 238 11.87 -1.83 9.19
C TRP A 238 12.64 -2.82 8.30
N GLY A 239 12.90 -2.47 7.04
CA GLY A 239 13.63 -3.29 6.08
C GLY A 239 12.78 -4.34 5.38
N VAL A 240 11.45 -4.16 5.36
CA VAL A 240 10.50 -5.10 4.76
C VAL A 240 9.79 -4.44 3.57
N ASN A 241 9.82 -5.09 2.42
CA ASN A 241 9.11 -4.64 1.22
C ASN A 241 7.92 -5.55 0.90
N GLY A 242 6.83 -4.96 0.42
CA GLY A 242 5.75 -5.68 -0.26
C GLY A 242 4.61 -6.27 0.57
N VAL A 243 4.71 -6.30 1.90
CA VAL A 243 3.67 -6.90 2.74
C VAL A 243 2.92 -5.91 3.64
N GLY A 244 3.30 -4.64 3.70
CA GLY A 244 2.70 -3.68 4.63
C GLY A 244 1.22 -3.35 4.39
N VAL A 245 0.64 -3.70 3.24
CA VAL A 245 -0.79 -3.44 2.95
C VAL A 245 -1.76 -4.47 3.55
N PHE A 246 -1.31 -5.66 3.97
CA PHE A 246 -2.22 -6.72 4.46
C PHE A 246 -3.12 -6.31 5.64
N PRO A 247 -2.68 -5.48 6.62
CA PRO A 247 -3.52 -5.07 7.73
C PRO A 247 -4.74 -4.27 7.26
N VAL A 248 -4.51 -3.42 6.24
CA VAL A 248 -5.55 -2.59 5.64
C VAL A 248 -6.46 -3.42 4.75
N ILE A 249 -5.93 -4.40 4.01
CA ILE A 249 -6.76 -5.38 3.28
C ILE A 249 -7.72 -6.09 4.25
N ALA A 250 -7.26 -6.51 5.43
CA ALA A 250 -8.12 -7.12 6.44
C ALA A 250 -9.20 -6.14 6.94
N MET A 251 -8.84 -4.90 7.28
CA MET A 251 -9.81 -3.87 7.68
C MET A 251 -10.86 -3.61 6.59
N ILE A 252 -10.43 -3.55 5.33
CA ILE A 252 -11.30 -3.39 4.16
C ILE A 252 -12.36 -4.51 4.11
N TYR A 253 -11.95 -5.77 4.22
CA TYR A 253 -12.89 -6.91 4.22
C TYR A 253 -13.78 -6.99 5.45
N LEU A 254 -13.36 -6.42 6.58
CA LEU A 254 -14.16 -6.37 7.80
C LEU A 254 -15.17 -5.20 7.82
N THR A 255 -15.06 -4.23 6.92
CA THR A 255 -15.85 -2.99 6.97
C THR A 255 -16.60 -2.67 5.68
N LEU A 256 -16.20 -3.27 4.56
CA LEU A 256 -16.82 -3.04 3.25
C LEU A 256 -17.49 -4.32 2.72
N PRO A 257 -18.58 -4.20 1.93
CA PRO A 257 -19.18 -5.34 1.22
C PRO A 257 -18.19 -6.01 0.25
N ASP A 258 -18.28 -7.32 0.05
CA ASP A 258 -17.31 -8.16 -0.70
C ASP A 258 -16.76 -7.53 -1.99
N ILE A 259 -17.63 -7.05 -2.89
CA ILE A 259 -17.20 -6.46 -4.18
C ILE A 259 -16.46 -5.13 -3.96
N GLY A 260 -16.96 -4.29 -3.04
CA GLY A 260 -16.32 -3.02 -2.68
C GLY A 260 -14.99 -3.24 -1.98
N ALA A 261 -14.94 -4.26 -1.12
CA ALA A 261 -13.74 -4.68 -0.41
C ALA A 261 -12.64 -5.14 -1.38
N LEU A 262 -12.96 -6.02 -2.34
CA LEU A 262 -12.00 -6.47 -3.35
C LEU A 262 -11.44 -5.29 -4.15
N ASN A 263 -12.32 -4.42 -4.64
CA ASN A 263 -11.95 -3.25 -5.43
C ASN A 263 -11.04 -2.28 -4.65
N CYS A 264 -11.38 -2.03 -3.38
CA CYS A 264 -10.58 -1.19 -2.50
C CYS A 264 -9.22 -1.84 -2.18
N ALA A 265 -9.19 -3.13 -1.85
CA ALA A 265 -7.97 -3.86 -1.54
C ALA A 265 -6.98 -3.87 -2.72
N VAL A 266 -7.46 -4.06 -3.94
CA VAL A 266 -6.63 -3.97 -5.16
C VAL A 266 -6.13 -2.54 -5.36
N ALA A 267 -6.98 -1.52 -5.19
CA ALA A 267 -6.59 -0.12 -5.31
C ALA A 267 -5.51 0.29 -4.31
N VAL A 268 -5.66 -0.09 -3.04
CA VAL A 268 -4.65 0.12 -1.99
C VAL A 268 -3.35 -0.56 -2.36
N THR A 269 -3.42 -1.81 -2.78
CA THR A 269 -2.24 -2.59 -3.18
C THR A 269 -1.47 -1.92 -4.31
N LEU A 270 -2.14 -1.59 -5.42
CA LEU A 270 -1.48 -1.04 -6.61
C LEU A 270 -0.90 0.35 -6.33
N SER A 271 -1.67 1.22 -5.68
CA SER A 271 -1.21 2.58 -5.35
C SER A 271 -0.05 2.57 -4.34
N ALA A 272 -0.11 1.73 -3.30
CA ALA A 272 0.99 1.56 -2.37
C ALA A 272 2.24 1.02 -3.08
N SER A 273 2.07 0.03 -3.96
CA SER A 273 3.17 -0.55 -4.73
C SER A 273 3.88 0.50 -5.60
N ILE A 274 3.14 1.38 -6.28
CA ILE A 274 3.70 2.49 -7.09
C ILE A 274 4.56 3.40 -6.22
N ILE A 275 4.05 3.82 -5.06
CA ILE A 275 4.75 4.77 -4.18
C ILE A 275 6.03 4.15 -3.65
N THR A 276 5.98 2.88 -3.28
CA THR A 276 7.08 2.24 -2.56
C THR A 276 8.15 1.65 -3.46
N SER A 277 7.78 1.24 -4.67
CA SER A 277 8.72 0.68 -5.64
C SER A 277 9.37 1.75 -6.52
N GLY A 278 8.82 2.97 -6.57
CA GLY A 278 9.37 4.06 -7.37
C GLY A 278 9.42 3.71 -8.85
N TYR A 279 10.63 3.55 -9.40
CA TYR A 279 10.87 3.13 -10.79
C TYR A 279 11.35 1.67 -10.92
N ASP A 280 11.46 0.94 -9.80
CA ASP A 280 11.85 -0.48 -9.82
C ASP A 280 10.64 -1.34 -10.24
N VAL A 281 10.67 -1.79 -11.49
CA VAL A 281 9.63 -2.64 -12.10
C VAL A 281 9.55 -3.99 -11.41
N THR A 282 10.67 -4.55 -10.95
CA THR A 282 10.71 -5.86 -10.29
C THR A 282 10.10 -5.78 -8.91
N ALA A 283 10.49 -4.77 -8.11
CA ALA A 283 9.88 -4.54 -6.81
C ALA A 283 8.38 -4.21 -6.94
N PHE A 284 7.99 -3.43 -7.96
CA PHE A 284 6.58 -3.17 -8.25
C PHE A 284 5.81 -4.46 -8.55
N ALA A 285 6.33 -5.32 -9.43
CA ALA A 285 5.68 -6.57 -9.81
C ALA A 285 5.51 -7.50 -8.60
N ILE A 286 6.54 -7.66 -7.77
CA ILE A 286 6.47 -8.50 -6.55
C ILE A 286 5.40 -7.97 -5.59
N ASN A 287 5.39 -6.67 -5.30
CA ASN A 287 4.44 -6.04 -4.38
C ASN A 287 3.00 -6.10 -4.92
N ALA A 288 2.81 -5.81 -6.21
CA ALA A 288 1.51 -5.82 -6.85
C ALA A 288 0.90 -7.23 -6.90
N ILE A 289 1.67 -8.24 -7.32
CA ILE A 289 1.18 -9.62 -7.43
C ILE A 289 0.89 -10.20 -6.03
N SER A 290 1.79 -10.02 -5.07
CA SER A 290 1.58 -10.51 -3.69
C SER A 290 0.38 -9.85 -3.03
N GLY A 291 0.22 -8.53 -3.15
CA GLY A 291 -0.94 -7.83 -2.61
C GLY A 291 -2.26 -8.17 -3.32
N CYS A 292 -2.26 -8.37 -4.65
CA CYS A 292 -3.44 -8.84 -5.38
C CYS A 292 -3.83 -10.27 -4.97
N ALA A 293 -2.85 -11.15 -4.75
CA ALA A 293 -3.10 -12.48 -4.19
C ALA A 293 -3.73 -12.38 -2.79
N GLY A 294 -3.24 -11.47 -1.95
CA GLY A 294 -3.83 -11.15 -0.64
C GLY A 294 -5.26 -10.61 -0.76
N ALA A 295 -5.50 -9.69 -1.69
CA ALA A 295 -6.82 -9.13 -1.94
C ALA A 295 -7.82 -10.23 -2.34
N ILE A 296 -7.43 -11.18 -3.19
CA ILE A 296 -8.29 -12.32 -3.56
C ILE A 296 -8.50 -13.27 -2.38
N LEU A 297 -7.45 -13.59 -1.63
CA LEU A 297 -7.51 -14.47 -0.47
C LEU A 297 -8.40 -13.90 0.65
N GLY A 298 -8.46 -12.58 0.79
CA GLY A 298 -9.33 -11.92 1.77
C GLY A 298 -10.81 -12.32 1.66
N ILE A 299 -11.31 -12.57 0.44
CA ILE A 299 -12.70 -12.99 0.20
C ILE A 299 -13.03 -14.29 0.95
N SER A 300 -12.11 -15.24 0.98
CA SER A 300 -12.36 -16.54 1.64
C SER A 300 -12.09 -16.48 3.14
N LEU A 301 -11.06 -15.75 3.57
CA LEU A 301 -10.66 -15.66 4.97
C LEU A 301 -11.69 -14.92 5.83
N PHE A 302 -12.30 -13.85 5.32
CA PHE A 302 -13.20 -13.00 6.09
C PHE A 302 -14.69 -13.29 5.84
N LYS A 303 -15.03 -14.39 5.16
CA LYS A 303 -16.42 -14.72 4.83
C LYS A 303 -17.25 -15.22 6.01
N ARG A 304 -16.62 -15.84 7.01
CA ARG A 304 -17.29 -16.55 8.13
C ARG A 304 -16.45 -16.52 9.41
N ASN A 305 -17.13 -16.62 10.55
CA ASN A 305 -16.58 -16.77 11.92
C ASN A 305 -15.78 -15.56 12.43
N TYR A 306 -16.48 -14.64 13.10
CA TYR A 306 -15.90 -13.41 13.62
C TYR A 306 -15.71 -13.49 15.14
N SER A 307 -14.68 -14.21 15.58
CA SER A 307 -14.15 -14.04 16.94
C SER A 307 -12.87 -13.20 16.88
N ARG A 308 -12.53 -12.49 17.97
CA ARG A 308 -11.27 -11.71 18.04
C ARG A 308 -10.04 -12.56 17.69
N SER A 309 -10.01 -13.80 18.18
CA SER A 309 -8.93 -14.75 17.88
C SER A 309 -8.95 -15.21 16.43
N ALA A 310 -10.12 -15.53 15.86
CA ALA A 310 -10.24 -15.95 14.47
C ALA A 310 -9.82 -14.81 13.51
N VAL A 311 -10.30 -13.58 13.75
CA VAL A 311 -9.90 -12.41 12.95
C VAL A 311 -8.39 -12.22 13.00
N TRP A 312 -7.78 -12.27 14.19
CA TRP A 312 -6.33 -12.15 14.33
C TRP A 312 -5.57 -13.24 13.56
N ILE A 313 -6.01 -14.51 13.68
CA ILE A 313 -5.43 -15.63 12.93
C ILE A 313 -5.58 -15.41 11.43
N HIS A 314 -6.75 -14.99 10.95
CA HIS A 314 -6.99 -14.74 9.52
C HIS A 314 -6.10 -13.60 8.98
N VAL A 315 -5.94 -12.51 9.74
CA VAL A 315 -5.04 -11.42 9.36
C VAL A 315 -3.59 -11.92 9.31
N PHE A 316 -3.17 -12.75 10.27
CA PHE A 316 -1.84 -13.34 10.28
C PHE A 316 -1.61 -14.29 9.10
N VAL A 317 -2.56 -15.18 8.81
CA VAL A 317 -2.52 -16.08 7.65
C VAL A 317 -2.46 -15.30 6.34
N LEU A 318 -3.21 -14.20 6.23
CA LEU A 318 -3.16 -13.30 5.07
C LEU A 318 -1.75 -12.73 4.87
N GLY A 319 -1.14 -12.21 5.94
CA GLY A 319 0.23 -11.69 5.89
C GLY A 319 1.26 -12.75 5.52
N ILE A 320 1.16 -13.96 6.08
CA ILE A 320 2.04 -15.10 5.74
C ILE A 320 1.85 -15.55 4.30
N ALA A 321 0.62 -15.60 3.79
CA ALA A 321 0.34 -15.97 2.40
C ALA A 321 0.95 -14.95 1.42
N MET A 322 0.78 -13.66 1.69
CA MET A 322 1.39 -12.59 0.89
C MET A 322 2.92 -12.67 0.93
N LEU A 323 3.51 -12.91 2.11
CA LEU A 323 4.94 -13.16 2.26
C LEU A 323 5.40 -14.37 1.44
N GLY A 324 4.65 -15.47 1.46
CA GLY A 324 4.96 -16.68 0.68
C GLY A 324 4.99 -16.40 -0.82
N VAL A 325 3.97 -15.70 -1.34
CA VAL A 325 3.91 -15.29 -2.76
C VAL A 325 5.08 -14.37 -3.11
N ALA A 326 5.34 -13.36 -2.28
CA ALA A 326 6.47 -12.44 -2.48
C ALA A 326 7.81 -13.19 -2.49
N SER A 327 8.00 -14.16 -1.60
CA SER A 327 9.23 -14.96 -1.49
C SER A 327 9.46 -15.83 -2.73
N VAL A 328 8.40 -16.47 -3.26
CA VAL A 328 8.48 -17.28 -4.49
C VAL A 328 8.83 -16.42 -5.69
N LEU A 329 8.20 -15.24 -5.83
CA LEU A 329 8.51 -14.30 -6.91
C LEU A 329 9.92 -13.74 -6.79
N GLN A 330 10.35 -13.40 -5.57
CA GLN A 330 11.69 -12.90 -5.31
C GLN A 330 12.76 -13.94 -5.65
N TRP A 331 12.52 -15.22 -5.34
CA TRP A 331 13.39 -16.32 -5.73
C TRP A 331 13.49 -16.48 -7.25
N GLY A 332 12.37 -16.35 -7.97
CA GLY A 332 12.34 -16.49 -9.43
C GLY A 332 12.90 -15.28 -10.20
N LEU A 333 12.81 -14.07 -9.65
CA LEU A 333 13.17 -12.82 -10.34
C LEU A 333 14.50 -12.21 -9.86
N THR A 334 14.92 -12.49 -8.63
CA THR A 334 16.08 -11.86 -7.99
C THR A 334 16.90 -12.89 -7.18
N ASN A 335 17.16 -12.64 -5.90
CA ASN A 335 17.86 -13.55 -4.99
C ASN A 335 16.91 -14.10 -3.93
N LEU A 336 17.23 -15.30 -3.42
CA LEU A 336 16.51 -15.86 -2.28
C LEU A 336 16.55 -14.89 -1.09
N MET A 337 15.39 -14.72 -0.47
CA MET A 337 15.27 -13.92 0.74
C MET A 337 16.16 -14.49 1.86
N SER A 338 16.94 -13.63 2.51
CA SER A 338 17.81 -14.05 3.61
C SER A 338 16.98 -14.48 4.84
N VAL A 339 17.52 -15.37 5.67
CA VAL A 339 16.86 -15.82 6.93
C VAL A 339 16.53 -14.64 7.84
N ARG A 340 17.40 -13.63 7.88
CA ARG A 340 17.17 -12.39 8.65
C ARG A 340 15.94 -11.63 8.12
N GLN A 341 15.82 -11.45 6.82
CA GLN A 341 14.65 -10.79 6.21
C GLN A 341 13.38 -11.60 6.48
N ALA A 342 13.43 -12.93 6.32
CA ALA A 342 12.31 -13.81 6.61
C ALA A 342 11.83 -13.67 8.07
N ALA A 343 12.77 -13.64 9.03
CA ALA A 343 12.46 -13.47 10.44
C ALA A 343 11.81 -12.10 10.74
N ILE A 344 12.36 -11.01 10.19
CA ILE A 344 11.78 -9.66 10.35
C ILE A 344 10.37 -9.62 9.75
N MET A 345 10.15 -10.23 8.58
CA MET A 345 8.83 -10.27 7.95
C MET A 345 7.82 -11.07 8.75
N PHE A 346 8.23 -12.22 9.31
CA PHE A 346 7.37 -13.01 10.19
C PHE A 346 6.96 -12.21 11.44
N THR A 347 7.91 -11.51 12.07
CA THR A 347 7.63 -10.65 13.23
C THR A 347 6.71 -9.48 12.85
N ALA A 348 6.92 -8.86 11.69
CA ALA A 348 6.05 -7.79 11.18
C ALA A 348 4.61 -8.31 10.96
N CYS A 349 4.46 -9.50 10.37
CA CYS A 349 3.15 -10.14 10.21
C CYS A 349 2.45 -10.33 11.57
N LEU A 350 3.16 -10.82 12.58
CA LEU A 350 2.61 -11.02 13.92
C LEU A 350 2.13 -9.71 14.58
N LEU A 351 2.98 -8.68 14.56
CA LEU A 351 2.71 -7.39 15.19
C LEU A 351 1.58 -6.63 14.51
N LEU A 352 1.62 -6.56 13.17
CA LEU A 352 0.61 -5.82 12.41
C LEU A 352 -0.76 -6.51 12.43
N SER A 353 -0.81 -7.84 12.50
CA SER A 353 -2.08 -8.56 12.72
C SER A 353 -2.71 -8.22 14.07
N PHE A 354 -1.90 -8.07 15.12
CA PHE A 354 -2.39 -7.61 16.41
C PHE A 354 -2.88 -6.15 16.33
N MET A 355 -2.17 -5.29 15.60
CA MET A 355 -2.56 -3.90 15.39
C MET A 355 -3.96 -3.76 14.77
N VAL A 356 -4.37 -4.67 13.86
CA VAL A 356 -5.72 -4.64 13.27
C VAL A 356 -6.82 -4.74 14.33
N ILE A 357 -6.66 -5.63 15.32
CA ILE A 357 -7.65 -5.82 16.40
C ILE A 357 -7.77 -4.56 17.26
N VAL A 358 -6.66 -3.84 17.46
CA VAL A 358 -6.63 -2.60 18.25
C VAL A 358 -7.22 -1.43 17.49
N LEU A 359 -6.94 -1.33 16.18
CA LEU A 359 -7.36 -0.19 15.35
C LEU A 359 -8.79 -0.32 14.81
N LEU A 360 -9.32 -1.54 14.64
CA LEU A 360 -10.66 -1.74 14.06
C LEU A 360 -11.77 -1.01 14.86
N PRO A 361 -11.83 -1.06 16.21
CA PRO A 361 -12.83 -0.31 16.97
C PRO A 361 -12.71 1.21 16.80
N LEU A 362 -11.50 1.73 16.55
CA LEU A 362 -11.31 3.16 16.28
C LEU A 362 -11.94 3.55 14.94
N LEU A 363 -11.84 2.69 13.91
CA LEU A 363 -12.48 2.92 12.62
C LEU A 363 -14.00 2.87 12.73
N GLU A 364 -14.53 1.91 13.49
CA GLU A 364 -15.96 1.78 13.76
C GLU A 364 -16.54 3.06 14.38
N ILE A 365 -15.85 3.64 15.37
CA ILE A 365 -16.30 4.87 16.05
C ILE A 365 -16.12 6.10 15.14
N LEU A 366 -14.98 6.23 14.45
CA LEU A 366 -14.67 7.43 13.66
C LEU A 366 -15.55 7.57 12.42
N PHE A 367 -15.93 6.44 11.81
CA PHE A 367 -16.70 6.40 10.57
C PHE A 367 -18.12 5.86 10.74
N ASP A 368 -18.53 5.51 11.97
CA ASP A 368 -19.84 4.94 12.30
C ASP A 368 -20.18 3.70 11.43
N ILE A 369 -19.19 2.81 11.31
CA ILE A 369 -19.28 1.57 10.54
C ILE A 369 -19.46 0.40 11.50
N VAL A 370 -20.35 -0.52 11.13
CA VAL A 370 -20.60 -1.73 11.89
C VAL A 370 -19.81 -2.90 11.31
N SER A 371 -18.75 -3.32 12.02
CA SER A 371 -17.99 -4.51 11.62
C SER A 371 -18.67 -5.80 12.11
N PRO A 372 -18.39 -6.95 11.50
CA PRO A 372 -18.86 -8.24 12.00
C PRO A 372 -18.43 -8.53 13.43
N LEU A 373 -17.26 -8.03 13.86
CA LEU A 373 -16.79 -8.20 15.23
C LEU A 373 -17.66 -7.40 16.20
N GLN A 374 -17.96 -6.14 15.87
CA GLN A 374 -18.86 -5.30 16.65
C GLN A 374 -20.27 -5.93 16.75
N LEU A 375 -20.78 -6.54 15.67
CA LEU A 375 -22.06 -7.25 15.69
C LEU A 375 -22.07 -8.45 16.64
N VAL A 376 -20.97 -9.21 16.70
CA VAL A 376 -20.84 -10.29 17.69
C VAL A 376 -20.86 -9.73 19.11
N GLU A 377 -20.19 -8.61 19.36
CA GLU A 377 -20.16 -7.99 20.68
C GLU A 377 -21.54 -7.43 21.10
N LEU A 378 -22.24 -6.79 20.16
CA LEU A 378 -23.58 -6.24 20.38
C LEU A 378 -24.62 -7.33 20.69
N THR A 379 -24.46 -8.53 20.12
CA THR A 379 -25.40 -9.65 20.32
C THR A 379 -25.11 -10.49 21.56
N GLN A 380 -24.00 -10.23 22.27
CA GLN A 380 -23.67 -10.97 23.47
C GLN A 380 -24.54 -10.55 24.67
N PRO A 381 -25.07 -11.51 25.47
CA PRO A 381 -25.79 -11.20 26.71
C PRO A 381 -24.97 -10.44 27.76
N SER A 382 -23.64 -10.46 27.63
CA SER A 382 -22.72 -9.70 28.48
C SER A 382 -22.75 -8.19 28.20
N HIS A 383 -23.33 -7.75 27.08
CA HIS A 383 -23.48 -6.34 26.76
C HIS A 383 -24.27 -5.63 27.87
N PRO A 384 -23.75 -4.54 28.47
CA PRO A 384 -24.33 -3.94 29.67
C PRO A 384 -25.83 -3.59 29.54
N LEU A 385 -26.23 -3.05 28.38
CA LEU A 385 -27.62 -2.68 28.13
C LEU A 385 -28.55 -3.89 27.95
N LEU A 386 -28.07 -4.97 27.32
CA LEU A 386 -28.86 -6.20 27.15
C LEU A 386 -29.00 -6.94 28.48
N LYS A 387 -27.93 -6.97 29.27
CA LYS A 387 -27.96 -7.50 30.64
C LYS A 387 -28.96 -6.74 31.51
N ARG A 388 -29.03 -5.41 31.36
CA ARG A 388 -30.02 -4.58 32.06
C ARG A 388 -31.44 -4.93 31.62
N MET A 389 -31.70 -5.03 30.31
CA MET A 389 -33.01 -5.47 29.79
C MET A 389 -33.40 -6.86 30.30
N GLN A 390 -32.46 -7.80 30.33
CA GLN A 390 -32.71 -9.16 30.83
C GLN A 390 -33.20 -9.17 32.29
N VAL A 391 -32.71 -8.26 33.13
CA VAL A 391 -33.06 -8.19 34.55
C VAL A 391 -34.30 -7.33 34.80
N GLU A 392 -34.38 -6.14 34.19
CA GLU A 392 -35.44 -5.16 34.46
C GLU A 392 -36.70 -5.38 33.61
N ALA A 393 -36.56 -5.94 32.40
CA ALA A 393 -37.64 -6.17 31.43
C ALA A 393 -37.49 -7.56 30.74
N PRO A 394 -37.55 -8.67 31.50
CA PRO A 394 -37.26 -10.01 31.00
C PRO A 394 -38.18 -10.45 29.85
N GLY A 395 -39.44 -10.03 29.85
CA GLY A 395 -40.40 -10.32 28.78
C GLY A 395 -40.00 -9.67 27.46
N THR A 396 -39.63 -8.38 27.51
CA THR A 396 -39.09 -7.66 26.34
C THR A 396 -37.76 -8.24 25.87
N TYR A 397 -36.90 -8.69 26.79
CA TYR A 397 -35.66 -9.39 26.41
C TYR A 397 -35.97 -10.67 25.64
N HIS A 398 -36.85 -11.53 26.16
CA HIS A 398 -37.25 -12.76 25.48
C HIS A 398 -37.91 -12.48 24.13
N HIS A 399 -38.79 -11.48 24.06
CA HIS A 399 -39.38 -10.99 22.81
C HIS A 399 -38.32 -10.65 21.76
N SER A 400 -37.37 -9.79 22.14
CA SER A 400 -36.29 -9.33 21.26
C SER A 400 -35.43 -10.48 20.74
N GLN A 401 -35.17 -11.51 21.57
CA GLN A 401 -34.46 -12.71 21.13
C GLN A 401 -35.26 -13.54 20.12
N MET A 402 -36.57 -13.67 20.31
CA MET A 402 -37.45 -14.39 19.37
C MET A 402 -37.55 -13.66 18.02
N VAL A 403 -37.76 -12.34 18.05
CA VAL A 403 -37.73 -11.49 16.85
C VAL A 403 -36.38 -11.57 16.15
N GLY A 404 -35.28 -11.59 16.91
CA GLY A 404 -33.93 -11.75 16.36
C GLY A 404 -33.77 -13.04 15.57
N ASN A 405 -34.22 -14.18 16.10
CA ASN A 405 -34.17 -15.46 15.39
C ASN A 405 -35.02 -15.47 14.11
N LEU A 406 -36.19 -14.82 14.14
CA LEU A 406 -37.07 -14.69 12.98
C LEU A 406 -36.45 -13.81 11.89
N ALA A 407 -35.92 -12.65 12.27
CA ALA A 407 -35.28 -11.70 11.38
C ALA A 407 -33.98 -12.27 10.79
N GLU A 408 -33.18 -12.99 11.58
CA GLU A 408 -31.96 -13.68 11.14
C GLU A 408 -32.28 -14.70 10.04
N ALA A 409 -33.26 -15.58 10.27
CA ALA A 409 -33.67 -16.58 9.28
C ALA A 409 -34.22 -15.96 7.99
N ALA A 410 -34.98 -14.86 8.09
CA ALA A 410 -35.47 -14.13 6.94
C ALA A 410 -34.31 -13.49 6.14
N ALA A 411 -33.37 -12.83 6.84
CA ALA A 411 -32.20 -12.19 6.23
C ALA A 411 -31.33 -13.17 5.45
N GLU A 412 -31.05 -14.36 6.02
CA GLU A 412 -30.32 -15.42 5.30
C GLU A 412 -30.99 -15.81 3.99
N LYS A 413 -32.32 -15.78 3.95
CA LYS A 413 -33.07 -16.27 2.79
C LYS A 413 -33.08 -15.29 1.62
N ILE A 414 -33.04 -13.99 1.91
CA ILE A 414 -33.02 -12.93 0.89
C ILE A 414 -31.63 -12.32 0.68
N GLY A 415 -30.59 -12.86 1.31
CA GLY A 415 -29.19 -12.45 1.12
C GLY A 415 -28.82 -11.13 1.80
N LEU A 416 -29.51 -10.76 2.88
CA LEU A 416 -29.12 -9.65 3.76
C LEU A 416 -28.09 -10.10 4.80
N ASN A 417 -27.59 -9.16 5.60
CA ASN A 417 -26.68 -9.48 6.71
C ASN A 417 -27.46 -10.02 7.93
N PRO A 418 -27.42 -11.33 8.23
CA PRO A 418 -28.19 -11.93 9.33
C PRO A 418 -27.73 -11.42 10.70
N MET A 419 -26.43 -11.15 10.88
CA MET A 419 -25.89 -10.67 12.14
C MET A 419 -26.34 -9.24 12.46
N LEU A 420 -26.46 -8.40 11.43
CA LEU A 420 -26.98 -7.04 11.58
C LEU A 420 -28.45 -7.06 12.00
N LEU A 421 -29.27 -7.90 11.36
CA LEU A 421 -30.69 -8.07 11.74
C LEU A 421 -30.83 -8.55 13.18
N ARG A 422 -30.05 -9.55 13.57
CA ARG A 422 -30.06 -10.08 14.93
C ARG A 422 -29.64 -9.03 15.96
N ALA A 423 -28.59 -8.27 15.67
CA ALA A 423 -28.16 -7.16 16.52
C ALA A 423 -29.25 -6.09 16.62
N GLY A 424 -29.79 -5.62 15.49
CA GLY A 424 -30.90 -4.66 15.45
C GLY A 424 -32.10 -5.11 16.27
N ALA A 425 -32.51 -6.38 16.13
CA ALA A 425 -33.60 -6.97 16.90
C ALA A 425 -33.34 -7.01 18.41
N CYS A 426 -32.09 -7.24 18.84
CA CYS A 426 -31.75 -7.21 20.27
C CYS A 426 -31.95 -5.83 20.92
N PHE A 427 -31.85 -4.75 20.13
CA PHE A 427 -31.95 -3.39 20.65
C PHE A 427 -33.23 -2.64 20.28
N HIS A 428 -34.05 -3.13 19.35
CA HIS A 428 -35.20 -2.37 18.82
C HIS A 428 -36.16 -1.83 19.89
N ASP A 429 -36.33 -2.60 20.97
CA ASP A 429 -37.28 -2.36 22.04
C ASP A 429 -36.65 -1.82 23.35
N ILE A 430 -35.39 -1.37 23.32
CA ILE A 430 -34.65 -0.97 24.54
C ILE A 430 -35.30 0.16 25.32
N GLY A 431 -36.09 1.03 24.67
CA GLY A 431 -36.79 2.09 25.38
C GLY A 431 -37.85 1.61 26.37
N LYS A 432 -38.34 0.37 26.22
CA LYS A 432 -39.26 -0.25 27.19
C LYS A 432 -38.64 -0.37 28.59
N LEU A 433 -37.31 -0.37 28.71
CA LEU A 433 -36.57 -0.31 29.98
C LEU A 433 -36.97 0.88 30.87
N LYS A 434 -37.41 2.00 30.28
CA LYS A 434 -37.78 3.19 31.07
C LYS A 434 -39.05 2.95 31.89
N ARG A 435 -39.97 2.12 31.39
CA ARG A 435 -41.26 1.79 32.04
C ARG A 435 -41.69 0.33 31.74
N PRO A 436 -40.99 -0.69 32.25
CA PRO A 436 -41.22 -2.08 31.84
C PRO A 436 -42.66 -2.56 32.07
N GLN A 437 -43.27 -2.18 33.21
CA GLN A 437 -44.62 -2.59 33.61
C GLN A 437 -45.75 -2.04 32.71
N SER A 438 -45.44 -1.05 31.87
CA SER A 438 -46.37 -0.53 30.86
C SER A 438 -46.45 -1.41 29.61
N PHE A 439 -45.67 -2.50 29.52
CA PHE A 439 -45.69 -3.39 28.36
C PHE A 439 -46.15 -4.79 28.78
N ILE A 440 -47.12 -5.33 28.05
CA ILE A 440 -47.87 -6.55 28.42
C ILE A 440 -46.94 -7.75 28.63
N GLU A 441 -45.86 -7.85 27.86
CA GLU A 441 -44.90 -8.94 27.97
C GLU A 441 -44.13 -8.96 29.31
N ASN A 442 -44.09 -7.85 30.05
CA ASN A 442 -43.39 -7.75 31.34
C ASN A 442 -44.33 -7.76 32.56
N GLN A 443 -45.65 -7.87 32.35
CA GLN A 443 -46.63 -7.85 33.44
C GLN A 443 -46.74 -9.26 34.06
N ILE A 444 -46.37 -9.40 35.34
CA ILE A 444 -46.21 -10.69 36.03
C ILE A 444 -47.52 -11.17 36.72
N SER A 445 -48.52 -10.30 36.87
CA SER A 445 -49.68 -10.54 37.74
C SER A 445 -51.05 -10.21 37.10
N GLY A 446 -51.10 -10.01 35.78
CA GLY A 446 -52.35 -9.68 35.06
C GLY A 446 -52.92 -8.29 35.36
N ILE A 447 -52.26 -7.51 36.22
CA ILE A 447 -52.59 -6.10 36.47
C ILE A 447 -52.03 -5.29 35.30
N ASN A 448 -52.93 -4.74 34.49
CA ASN A 448 -52.56 -3.92 33.35
C ASN A 448 -52.40 -2.45 33.78
N ALA A 449 -51.18 -1.91 33.67
CA ALA A 449 -50.89 -0.52 34.00
C ALA A 449 -51.75 0.49 33.20
N HIS A 450 -52.30 0.08 32.06
CA HIS A 450 -53.13 0.93 31.20
C HIS A 450 -54.61 1.02 31.61
N ASP A 451 -55.05 0.23 32.59
CA ASP A 451 -56.45 0.25 33.05
C ASP A 451 -56.76 1.52 33.84
N GLU A 452 -55.79 2.06 34.57
CA GLU A 452 -55.90 3.30 35.36
C GLU A 452 -55.54 4.57 34.56
N MET A 453 -55.11 4.43 33.30
CA MET A 453 -54.65 5.54 32.46
C MET A 453 -55.70 5.96 31.44
N SER A 454 -55.73 7.26 31.12
CA SER A 454 -56.50 7.72 29.95
C SER A 454 -55.93 7.12 28.65
N PRO A 455 -56.75 6.88 27.61
CA PRO A 455 -56.25 6.32 26.35
C PRO A 455 -55.12 7.14 25.72
N ALA A 456 -55.17 8.47 25.83
CA ALA A 456 -54.12 9.36 25.34
C ALA A 456 -52.81 9.21 26.14
N LEU A 457 -52.90 9.06 27.47
CA LEU A 457 -51.72 8.82 28.30
C LEU A 457 -51.10 7.45 28.02
N SER A 458 -51.92 6.41 27.88
CA SER A 458 -51.46 5.08 27.49
C SER A 458 -50.76 5.08 26.13
N ALA A 459 -51.34 5.77 25.15
CA ALA A 459 -50.72 5.96 23.84
C ALA A 459 -49.37 6.68 23.96
N LEU A 460 -49.30 7.79 24.71
CA LEU A 460 -48.06 8.53 24.91
C LEU A 460 -46.95 7.66 25.53
N VAL A 461 -47.27 6.87 26.56
CA VAL A 461 -46.31 5.97 27.22
C VAL A 461 -45.80 4.89 26.27
N ILE A 462 -46.68 4.31 25.45
CA ILE A 462 -46.28 3.29 24.48
C ILE A 462 -45.45 3.92 23.37
N LEU A 463 -45.92 5.01 22.76
CA LEU A 463 -45.21 5.68 21.65
C LEU A 463 -43.82 6.20 22.09
N SER A 464 -43.65 6.60 23.35
CA SER A 464 -42.39 7.16 23.83
C SER A 464 -41.25 6.13 23.85
N HIS A 465 -41.50 4.82 23.81
CA HIS A 465 -40.43 3.83 23.86
C HIS A 465 -39.44 3.96 22.70
N VAL A 466 -39.88 4.43 21.53
CA VAL A 466 -38.96 4.68 20.40
C VAL A 466 -37.98 5.79 20.76
N LYS A 467 -38.50 6.93 21.24
CA LYS A 467 -37.68 8.08 21.66
C LYS A 467 -36.78 7.71 22.84
N ASP A 468 -37.34 7.08 23.87
CA ASP A 468 -36.62 6.62 25.05
C ASP A 468 -35.53 5.60 24.67
N GLY A 469 -35.78 4.78 23.65
CA GLY A 469 -34.80 3.83 23.11
C GLY A 469 -33.66 4.52 22.39
N LEU A 470 -33.93 5.57 21.59
CA LEU A 470 -32.89 6.38 20.96
C LEU A 470 -32.03 7.12 21.98
N GLU A 471 -32.63 7.67 23.06
CA GLU A 471 -31.90 8.28 24.17
C GLU A 471 -30.93 7.28 24.83
N LEU A 472 -31.38 6.05 25.09
CA LEU A 472 -30.51 4.98 25.61
C LEU A 472 -29.45 4.56 24.58
N ALA A 473 -29.79 4.51 23.30
CA ALA A 473 -28.84 4.17 22.25
C ALA A 473 -27.70 5.20 22.14
N ASP A 474 -27.99 6.49 22.36
CA ASP A 474 -26.99 7.55 22.42
C ASP A 474 -26.11 7.43 23.68
N GLU A 475 -26.71 7.18 24.84
CA GLU A 475 -25.99 6.98 26.11
C GLU A 475 -24.97 5.83 26.03
N TYR A 476 -25.38 4.71 25.41
CA TYR A 476 -24.55 3.53 25.23
C TYR A 476 -23.72 3.54 23.93
N ARG A 477 -23.74 4.64 23.18
CA ARG A 477 -22.97 4.84 21.93
C ARG A 477 -23.21 3.73 20.89
N LEU A 478 -24.45 3.31 20.71
CA LEU A 478 -24.80 2.35 19.67
C LEU A 478 -24.57 2.97 18.28
N PRO A 479 -24.14 2.17 17.28
CA PRO A 479 -23.97 2.65 15.91
C PRO A 479 -25.27 3.16 15.29
N SER A 480 -25.21 4.09 14.34
CA SER A 480 -26.43 4.62 13.68
C SER A 480 -27.28 3.55 13.01
N GLN A 481 -26.65 2.53 12.42
CA GLN A 481 -27.36 1.40 11.81
C GLN A 481 -28.24 0.66 12.84
N ILE A 482 -27.80 0.54 14.09
CA ILE A 482 -28.59 -0.06 15.18
C ILE A 482 -29.71 0.89 15.63
N LYS A 483 -29.43 2.20 15.69
CA LYS A 483 -30.45 3.22 16.00
C LYS A 483 -31.57 3.25 14.98
N ALA A 484 -31.28 2.98 13.70
CA ALA A 484 -32.30 2.90 12.65
C ALA A 484 -33.34 1.81 12.95
N PHE A 485 -32.94 0.64 13.45
CA PHE A 485 -33.89 -0.40 13.89
C PHE A 485 -34.82 0.08 15.00
N ILE A 486 -34.31 0.87 15.95
CA ILE A 486 -35.13 1.44 17.03
C ILE A 486 -36.12 2.47 16.45
N ALA A 487 -35.66 3.38 15.60
CA ALA A 487 -36.50 4.43 15.04
C ALA A 487 -37.60 3.91 14.09
N GLU A 488 -37.28 2.91 13.28
CA GLU A 488 -38.08 2.54 12.10
C GLU A 488 -38.99 1.31 12.30
N HIS A 489 -38.76 0.47 13.32
CA HIS A 489 -39.43 -0.85 13.42
C HIS A 489 -40.97 -0.78 13.48
N HIS A 490 -41.54 0.32 13.98
CA HIS A 490 -42.99 0.57 13.95
C HIS A 490 -43.44 1.51 12.83
N GLY A 491 -42.51 2.16 12.13
CA GLY A 491 -42.80 3.13 11.08
C GLY A 491 -43.77 4.21 11.55
N THR A 492 -44.87 4.35 10.82
CA THR A 492 -45.95 5.33 11.10
C THR A 492 -47.25 4.62 11.49
N THR A 493 -47.16 3.41 12.05
CA THR A 493 -48.34 2.66 12.47
C THR A 493 -49.07 3.33 13.64
N CYS A 494 -50.35 3.04 13.82
CA CYS A 494 -51.17 3.65 14.87
C CYS A 494 -51.68 2.63 15.89
N LEU A 495 -51.74 3.05 17.15
CA LEU A 495 -52.27 2.30 18.28
C LEU A 495 -53.80 2.26 18.24
N THR A 496 -54.34 1.55 17.26
CA THR A 496 -55.79 1.51 16.94
C THR A 496 -56.68 1.13 18.11
N TYR A 497 -56.21 0.28 19.03
CA TYR A 497 -56.93 -0.07 20.26
C TYR A 497 -57.20 1.15 21.14
N PHE A 498 -56.17 1.95 21.45
CA PHE A 498 -56.32 3.13 22.30
C PHE A 498 -57.06 4.26 21.60
N TYR A 499 -56.88 4.41 20.28
CA TYR A 499 -57.65 5.36 19.49
C TYR A 499 -59.16 5.04 19.55
N ARG A 500 -59.54 3.78 19.32
CA ARG A 500 -60.94 3.34 19.44
C ARG A 500 -61.47 3.48 20.87
N LYS A 501 -60.65 3.15 21.88
CA LYS A 501 -61.01 3.34 23.31
C LYS A 501 -61.28 4.82 23.62
N ALA A 502 -60.52 5.75 23.04
CA ALA A 502 -60.74 7.19 23.18
C ALA A 502 -62.06 7.64 22.55
N LEU A 503 -62.34 7.20 21.31
CA LEU A 503 -63.59 7.51 20.62
C LEU A 503 -64.82 6.95 21.35
N GLN A 504 -64.74 5.72 21.87
CA GLN A 504 -65.81 5.09 22.66
C GLN A 504 -66.06 5.81 23.99
N ALA A 505 -65.02 6.42 24.58
CA ALA A 505 -65.14 7.26 25.76
C ALA A 505 -65.72 8.67 25.46
N GLY A 506 -66.11 8.95 24.21
CA GLY A 506 -66.67 10.24 23.79
C GLY A 506 -65.65 11.37 23.68
N LEU A 507 -64.36 11.05 23.69
CA LEU A 507 -63.29 12.04 23.55
C LEU A 507 -63.11 12.41 22.07
N LYS A 508 -62.97 13.71 21.79
CA LYS A 508 -62.47 14.17 20.48
C LYS A 508 -60.97 13.92 20.42
N ALA A 509 -60.58 12.85 19.76
CA ALA A 509 -59.20 12.40 19.61
C ALA A 509 -58.78 12.50 18.15
N ASP A 510 -57.62 13.12 17.88
CA ASP A 510 -57.00 13.07 16.57
C ASP A 510 -56.21 11.76 16.45
N GLU A 511 -56.40 11.03 15.35
CA GLU A 511 -55.72 9.74 15.10
C GLU A 511 -54.20 9.92 15.11
N SER A 512 -53.70 11.07 14.66
CA SER A 512 -52.27 11.38 14.64
C SER A 512 -51.60 11.27 16.02
N GLN A 513 -52.34 11.51 17.10
CA GLN A 513 -51.84 11.42 18.49
C GLN A 513 -51.60 9.97 18.94
N PHE A 514 -52.10 9.00 18.19
CA PHE A 514 -51.97 7.57 18.46
C PHE A 514 -51.02 6.88 17.48
N CYS A 515 -50.37 7.63 16.59
CA CYS A 515 -49.46 7.09 15.59
C CYS A 515 -48.00 7.30 15.98
N TYR A 516 -47.15 6.35 15.61
CA TYR A 516 -45.71 6.52 15.71
C TYR A 516 -45.24 7.65 14.80
N PRO A 517 -44.27 8.47 15.25
CA PRO A 517 -43.79 9.61 14.47
C PRO A 517 -43.00 9.21 13.21
N GLY A 518 -42.61 7.93 13.09
CA GLY A 518 -41.73 7.46 12.02
C GLY A 518 -40.24 7.75 12.29
N PRO A 519 -39.39 7.61 11.26
CA PRO A 519 -39.75 7.38 9.85
C PRO A 519 -40.22 5.94 9.55
N ARG A 520 -40.79 5.72 8.37
CA ARG A 520 -41.01 4.37 7.83
C ARG A 520 -39.67 3.66 7.62
N PRO A 521 -39.62 2.32 7.56
CA PRO A 521 -38.42 1.58 7.18
C PRO A 521 -37.76 2.12 5.91
N GLN A 522 -36.48 2.50 6.03
CA GLN A 522 -35.67 3.06 4.94
C GLN A 522 -34.78 2.01 4.28
N SER A 523 -34.72 0.79 4.83
CA SER A 523 -33.84 -0.29 4.40
C SER A 523 -34.58 -1.62 4.37
N LYS A 524 -34.05 -2.60 3.63
CA LYS A 524 -34.62 -3.96 3.65
C LYS A 524 -34.48 -4.59 5.03
N GLU A 525 -33.39 -4.27 5.73
CA GLU A 525 -33.10 -4.76 7.07
C GLU A 525 -34.16 -4.28 8.09
N THR A 526 -34.41 -2.97 8.19
CA THR A 526 -35.44 -2.43 9.10
C THR A 526 -36.85 -2.85 8.67
N GLY A 527 -37.09 -3.04 7.36
CA GLY A 527 -38.33 -3.62 6.84
C GLY A 527 -38.56 -5.08 7.26
N VAL A 528 -37.51 -5.92 7.21
CA VAL A 528 -37.59 -7.30 7.71
C VAL A 528 -37.86 -7.30 9.22
N LEU A 529 -37.20 -6.42 9.98
CA LEU A 529 -37.44 -6.33 11.43
C LEU A 529 -38.91 -5.98 11.73
N MET A 530 -39.48 -4.98 11.04
CA MET A 530 -40.89 -4.61 11.22
C MET A 530 -41.83 -5.80 10.98
N ILE A 531 -41.58 -6.58 9.91
CA ILE A 531 -42.39 -7.75 9.58
C ILE A 531 -42.20 -8.83 10.66
N ALA A 532 -40.96 -9.11 11.06
CA ALA A 532 -40.64 -10.13 12.05
C ALA A 532 -41.26 -9.81 13.43
N ASP A 533 -41.12 -8.57 13.91
CA ASP A 533 -41.70 -8.09 15.16
C ASP A 533 -43.24 -8.22 15.14
N SER A 534 -43.87 -7.73 14.08
CA SER A 534 -45.33 -7.81 13.95
C SER A 534 -45.84 -9.26 13.83
N THR A 535 -45.05 -10.14 13.20
CA THR A 535 -45.41 -11.56 13.07
C THR A 535 -45.25 -12.31 14.38
N GLU A 536 -44.18 -12.03 15.15
CA GLU A 536 -43.99 -12.58 16.48
C GLU A 536 -45.12 -12.15 17.41
N ALA A 537 -45.42 -10.85 17.47
CA ALA A 537 -46.46 -10.31 18.32
C ALA A 537 -47.84 -10.90 17.98
N ALA A 538 -48.15 -11.04 16.69
CA ALA A 538 -49.38 -11.69 16.23
C ALA A 538 -49.41 -13.18 16.59
N ALA A 539 -48.31 -13.91 16.40
CA ALA A 539 -48.23 -15.34 16.73
C ALA A 539 -48.37 -15.59 18.24
N ARG A 540 -47.79 -14.72 19.07
CA ARG A 540 -47.94 -14.76 20.53
C ARG A 540 -49.40 -14.52 20.94
N ALA A 541 -50.04 -13.50 20.36
CA ALA A 541 -51.44 -13.17 20.63
C ALA A 541 -52.42 -14.27 20.18
N GLU A 542 -52.15 -14.93 19.06
CA GLU A 542 -52.99 -16.01 18.50
C GLU A 542 -52.53 -17.42 18.88
N SER A 543 -51.57 -17.56 19.81
CA SER A 543 -50.91 -18.85 20.13
C SER A 543 -51.87 -20.00 20.43
N ALA A 544 -53.00 -19.75 21.10
CA ALA A 544 -54.03 -20.76 21.38
C ALA A 544 -54.81 -21.24 20.15
N ASN A 545 -54.81 -20.46 19.06
CA ASN A 545 -55.53 -20.73 17.83
C ASN A 545 -54.66 -21.37 16.73
N ILE A 546 -53.33 -21.38 16.88
CA ILE A 546 -52.40 -21.95 15.92
C ILE A 546 -52.41 -23.48 16.04
N LYS A 547 -52.99 -24.16 15.04
CA LYS A 547 -53.13 -25.63 15.02
C LYS A 547 -52.15 -26.31 14.05
N GLY A 548 -51.54 -25.55 13.17
CA GLY A 548 -50.52 -26.07 12.25
C GLY A 548 -49.97 -25.03 11.30
N ILE A 549 -49.24 -25.51 10.29
CA ILE A 549 -48.51 -24.64 9.36
C ILE A 549 -49.41 -23.71 8.54
N LEU A 550 -50.64 -24.11 8.23
CA LEU A 550 -51.58 -23.29 7.46
C LEU A 550 -51.97 -22.02 8.22
N ASP A 551 -52.14 -22.11 9.54
CA ASP A 551 -52.46 -20.96 10.38
C ASP A 551 -51.28 -19.99 10.45
N LEU A 552 -50.06 -20.51 10.59
CA LEU A 552 -48.82 -19.70 10.55
C LEU A 552 -48.65 -18.99 9.21
N THR A 553 -48.89 -19.68 8.10
CA THR A 553 -48.83 -19.09 6.76
C THR A 553 -49.84 -17.96 6.61
N ARG A 554 -51.09 -18.18 7.03
CA ARG A 554 -52.14 -17.16 6.98
C ARG A 554 -51.80 -15.96 7.86
N LEU A 555 -51.24 -16.20 9.05
CA LEU A 555 -50.81 -15.15 9.96
C LEU A 555 -49.71 -14.29 9.33
N ALA A 556 -48.66 -14.91 8.78
CA ALA A 556 -47.58 -14.20 8.09
C ALA A 556 -48.09 -13.43 6.86
N ASP A 557 -48.99 -14.03 6.07
CA ASP A 557 -49.64 -13.37 4.93
C ASP A 557 -50.43 -12.13 5.36
N ASN A 558 -51.24 -12.23 6.41
CA ASN A 558 -52.03 -11.12 6.92
C ASN A 558 -51.15 -9.97 7.42
N VAL A 559 -50.07 -10.29 8.14
CA VAL A 559 -49.13 -9.28 8.65
C VAL A 559 -48.48 -8.53 7.48
N VAL A 560 -47.91 -9.25 6.52
CA VAL A 560 -47.26 -8.64 5.35
C VAL A 560 -48.26 -7.83 4.53
N GLN A 561 -49.46 -8.36 4.27
CA GLN A 561 -50.49 -7.65 3.53
C GLN A 561 -50.94 -6.36 4.23
N SER A 562 -51.03 -6.38 5.56
CA SER A 562 -51.35 -5.20 6.37
C SER A 562 -50.27 -4.11 6.25
N LYS A 563 -48.98 -4.49 6.29
CA LYS A 563 -47.88 -3.53 6.10
C LYS A 563 -47.85 -2.93 4.69
N ILE A 564 -48.18 -3.72 3.67
CA ILE A 564 -48.30 -3.25 2.29
C ILE A 564 -49.49 -2.30 2.14
N SER A 565 -50.68 -2.67 2.62
CA SER A 565 -51.89 -1.86 2.45
C SER A 565 -51.84 -0.53 3.20
N THR A 566 -51.04 -0.44 4.25
CA THR A 566 -50.80 0.78 5.04
C THR A 566 -49.58 1.58 4.56
N GLY A 567 -48.94 1.17 3.45
CA GLY A 567 -47.80 1.86 2.86
C GLY A 567 -46.52 1.84 3.71
N GLN A 568 -46.43 0.97 4.72
CA GLN A 568 -45.25 0.94 5.62
C GLN A 568 -43.99 0.46 4.91
N LEU A 569 -44.13 -0.26 3.79
CA LEU A 569 -43.02 -0.80 3.00
C LEU A 569 -42.75 -0.01 1.72
N ASP A 570 -43.41 1.14 1.51
CA ASP A 570 -43.29 1.96 0.27
C ASP A 570 -41.87 2.48 0.03
N GLU A 571 -41.12 2.71 1.11
CA GLU A 571 -39.77 3.26 1.10
C GLU A 571 -38.69 2.16 1.19
N VAL A 572 -39.10 0.89 1.14
CA VAL A 572 -38.20 -0.26 1.16
C VAL A 572 -38.14 -0.90 -0.23
N PRO A 573 -36.95 -1.15 -0.81
CA PRO A 573 -36.82 -1.71 -2.15
C PRO A 573 -37.06 -3.23 -2.20
N PHE A 574 -38.12 -3.74 -1.56
CA PHE A 574 -38.49 -5.15 -1.59
C PHE A 574 -39.04 -5.56 -2.95
N THR A 575 -38.57 -6.70 -3.45
CA THR A 575 -39.24 -7.39 -4.57
C THR A 575 -40.36 -8.28 -4.05
N LEU A 576 -41.33 -8.63 -4.91
CA LEU A 576 -42.36 -9.62 -4.54
C LEU A 576 -41.76 -10.98 -4.16
N LYS A 577 -40.61 -11.32 -4.76
CA LYS A 577 -39.84 -12.52 -4.41
C LYS A 577 -39.29 -12.41 -2.99
N ASP A 578 -38.70 -11.26 -2.62
CA ASP A 578 -38.18 -11.03 -1.27
C ASP A 578 -39.29 -11.23 -0.22
N LEU A 579 -40.47 -10.66 -0.44
CA LEU A 579 -41.62 -10.82 0.47
C LEU A 579 -42.09 -12.28 0.58
N SER A 580 -42.09 -13.02 -0.52
CA SER A 580 -42.42 -14.46 -0.50
C SER A 580 -41.39 -15.26 0.29
N ASP A 581 -40.11 -14.99 0.08
CA ASP A 581 -38.99 -15.67 0.75
C ASP A 581 -38.96 -15.33 2.26
N ILE A 582 -39.23 -14.08 2.64
CA ILE A 582 -39.39 -13.65 4.04
C ILE A 582 -40.51 -14.43 4.71
N LYS A 583 -41.71 -14.47 4.12
CA LYS A 583 -42.86 -15.21 4.69
C LYS A 583 -42.54 -16.68 4.90
N ALA A 584 -41.94 -17.33 3.90
CA ALA A 584 -41.56 -18.73 3.99
C ALA A 584 -40.55 -18.99 5.13
N ALA A 585 -39.56 -18.11 5.29
CA ALA A 585 -38.59 -18.18 6.38
C ALA A 585 -39.26 -18.01 7.75
N LEU A 586 -40.11 -17.00 7.92
CA LEU A 586 -40.84 -16.75 9.17
C LEU A 586 -41.70 -17.95 9.56
N VAL A 587 -42.47 -18.51 8.62
CA VAL A 587 -43.31 -19.70 8.88
C VAL A 587 -42.48 -20.89 9.32
N SER A 588 -41.34 -21.16 8.68
CA SER A 588 -40.45 -22.28 9.05
C SER A 588 -39.86 -22.10 10.45
N THR A 589 -39.45 -20.88 10.80
CA THR A 589 -38.86 -20.57 12.10
C THR A 589 -39.89 -20.58 13.22
N LEU A 590 -41.06 -19.94 13.04
CA LEU A 590 -42.19 -20.00 13.98
C LEU A 590 -42.65 -21.44 14.23
N ARG A 591 -42.74 -22.24 13.17
CA ARG A 591 -43.07 -23.67 13.28
C ARG A 591 -42.11 -24.39 14.22
N SER A 592 -40.82 -24.07 14.13
CA SER A 592 -39.78 -24.69 14.96
C SER A 592 -39.82 -24.19 16.41
N MET A 593 -40.26 -22.95 16.62
CA MET A 593 -40.38 -22.33 17.94
C MET A 593 -41.63 -22.78 18.71
N TYR A 594 -42.79 -22.91 18.03
CA TYR A 594 -44.07 -23.23 18.66
C TYR A 594 -44.46 -24.71 18.65
N HIS A 595 -43.76 -25.58 17.90
CA HIS A 595 -43.96 -27.02 18.06
C HIS A 595 -43.14 -27.59 19.21
N THR A 596 -43.82 -27.69 20.35
CA THR A 596 -43.47 -28.60 21.43
C THR A 596 -43.46 -30.04 20.90
N ARG A 597 -42.43 -30.81 21.24
CA ARG A 597 -42.39 -32.26 21.01
C ARG A 597 -43.63 -32.86 21.66
N ASP A 598 -44.58 -33.38 20.88
CA ASP A 598 -45.71 -34.18 21.37
C ASP A 598 -45.14 -35.41 22.11
N ILE A 599 -44.96 -35.29 23.42
CA ILE A 599 -44.74 -36.45 24.27
C ILE A 599 -46.11 -37.09 24.40
N LYS A 600 -46.37 -38.13 23.59
CA LYS A 600 -47.51 -39.01 23.81
C LYS A 600 -47.49 -39.43 25.29
N PRO A 601 -48.55 -39.17 26.07
CA PRO A 601 -48.63 -39.76 27.39
C PRO A 601 -48.51 -41.27 27.22
N LEU A 602 -47.54 -41.87 27.93
CA LEU A 602 -47.45 -43.33 28.03
C LEU A 602 -48.81 -43.80 28.54
N LYS A 603 -49.53 -44.58 27.72
CA LYS A 603 -50.71 -45.31 28.17
C LYS A 603 -50.29 -46.07 29.42
N SER A 604 -50.86 -45.72 30.56
CA SER A 604 -50.79 -46.54 31.76
C SER A 604 -51.21 -47.95 31.36
N LEU A 605 -50.34 -48.92 31.63
CA LEU A 605 -50.65 -50.34 31.45
C LEU A 605 -51.95 -50.65 32.21
N PRO A 606 -52.83 -51.53 31.69
CA PRO A 606 -54.07 -51.87 32.37
C PRO A 606 -53.73 -52.48 33.73
N GLU A 607 -54.35 -51.96 34.79
CA GLU A 607 -54.39 -52.62 36.09
C GLU A 607 -55.05 -54.00 35.89
N GLU A 608 -54.29 -55.06 36.16
CA GLU A 608 -54.84 -56.41 36.27
C GLU A 608 -55.83 -56.44 37.44
N GLN A 609 -57.09 -56.70 37.10
CA GLN A 609 -58.12 -57.07 38.05
C GLN A 609 -57.70 -58.34 38.80
N GLY A 610 -57.79 -58.26 40.12
CA GLY A 610 -57.41 -59.34 41.03
C GLY A 610 -58.13 -60.67 40.76
N LYS A 611 -57.36 -61.74 40.95
CA LYS A 611 -57.85 -63.00 41.47
C LYS A 611 -57.03 -63.37 42.70
N GLU A 612 -57.74 -63.54 43.80
CA GLU A 612 -57.25 -64.15 45.04
C GLU A 612 -56.63 -65.52 44.77
N THR A 613 -55.51 -65.81 45.42
CA THR A 613 -55.33 -67.01 46.25
C THR A 613 -54.24 -66.75 47.29
N ASP A 614 -54.53 -67.18 48.51
CA ASP A 614 -53.72 -67.19 49.72
C ASP A 614 -52.29 -67.72 49.54
N ASP A 615 -51.30 -67.09 50.19
CA ASP A 615 -50.72 -67.58 51.46
C ASP A 615 -49.37 -66.90 51.81
N ALA A 616 -49.33 -66.39 53.04
CA ALA A 616 -48.23 -66.40 54.01
C ALA A 616 -46.81 -65.82 53.71
N HIS A 617 -46.45 -64.86 54.58
CA HIS A 617 -45.13 -64.54 55.17
C HIS A 617 -44.19 -63.52 54.49
N GLY A 618 -43.99 -62.38 55.20
CA GLY A 618 -42.64 -61.99 55.61
C GLY A 618 -42.02 -60.71 55.03
N SER A 619 -42.12 -59.62 55.79
CA SER A 619 -41.06 -58.62 56.08
C SER A 619 -40.48 -57.68 54.99
N SER A 620 -40.87 -56.40 55.14
CA SER A 620 -40.04 -55.19 55.36
C SER A 620 -39.11 -54.59 54.28
N ASN A 621 -39.32 -53.27 54.10
CA ASN A 621 -38.36 -52.19 53.81
C ASN A 621 -37.80 -52.09 52.38
N ILE A 622 -38.39 -51.24 51.53
CA ILE A 622 -38.16 -49.79 51.37
C ILE A 622 -36.75 -49.45 50.86
N VAL A 623 -36.78 -49.09 49.58
CA VAL A 623 -35.73 -48.61 48.69
C VAL A 623 -35.14 -47.29 49.20
N ALA A 624 -33.84 -47.31 49.46
CA ALA A 624 -32.96 -46.14 49.53
C ALA A 624 -31.69 -46.45 48.73
N VAL A 625 -31.79 -46.44 47.39
CA VAL A 625 -30.62 -46.55 46.51
C VAL A 625 -30.85 -45.73 45.25
N GLN A 626 -30.45 -44.45 45.28
CA GLN A 626 -29.90 -43.76 44.11
C GLN A 626 -29.18 -42.44 44.48
N ALA A 627 -28.44 -42.47 45.59
CA ALA A 627 -27.42 -41.48 45.92
C ALA A 627 -26.09 -42.19 46.15
N LYS A 628 -25.51 -42.77 45.08
CA LYS A 628 -24.13 -43.30 45.04
C LYS A 628 -23.73 -43.58 43.58
N ALA A 629 -23.59 -42.51 42.81
CA ALA A 629 -22.96 -42.54 41.49
C ALA A 629 -21.95 -41.37 41.32
N ALA A 630 -21.30 -40.99 42.42
CA ALA A 630 -20.24 -39.98 42.43
C ALA A 630 -19.23 -40.29 43.56
N ALA A 631 -18.50 -41.39 43.43
CA ALA A 631 -17.22 -41.65 44.09
C ALA A 631 -16.75 -43.07 43.74
N ALA A 632 -16.01 -43.21 42.63
CA ALA A 632 -14.98 -44.23 42.39
C ALA A 632 -14.69 -44.33 40.88
N LYS A 633 -14.00 -43.33 40.34
CA LYS A 633 -13.15 -43.48 39.14
C LYS A 633 -12.13 -42.34 39.17
N GLU A 634 -11.12 -42.52 40.01
CA GLU A 634 -9.73 -42.10 39.77
C GLU A 634 -8.88 -42.74 40.88
N SER A 635 -8.39 -43.93 40.52
CA SER A 635 -7.04 -44.37 40.85
C SER A 635 -6.08 -43.72 39.87
#